data_AF-A0A932USP1-F1
#
_entry.id   AF-A0A932USP1-F1
#
_cell.length_a   1.000
_cell.length_b   1.000
_cell.length_c   1.000
_cell.angle_alpha   90.00
_cell.angle_beta   90.00
_cell.angle_gamma   90.00
#
_symmetry.space_group_name_H-M   'P 1'
#
loop_
_entity.id
_entity.type
_entity.pdbx_description
1 polymer ?
#
loop_
_entity_poly.entity_id
_entity_poly.type
_entity_poly.pdbx_seq_one_letter_code
_entity_poly.pdbx_strand_id
1 'polypeptide(L)'
;MKSLSIAALLALTGVVTRIGAAQAPPSHQASDWLLRHGTLVRQDASECKVCHTRENCVTCHIGSPQVAAGFFPASSGQAVGMPVRRHTPPSHDGGNYRARHAAAATATPQTCANCHIRSDCLDCHRPDAASGSPGYHAADFLSRHAAEAYSRSTSCSDCHSATAFCASCHKNAGLAIDGPLGRGYHDAKRFFLAGHGLAARQSLESCVSCHTESDCLACHSAAGAQRFSPHGPEFNAARMKERNPDMCAVCHGASVP
;
A
#
# COMPACT_ATOMS: atom_id res chain seq x y z
N MET A 1 -45.49 -38.81 -43.56
CA MET A 1 -45.38 -40.13 -42.91
C MET A 1 -44.82 -41.09 -43.96
N LYS A 2 -43.63 -41.70 -43.91
CA LYS A 2 -42.69 -42.14 -42.85
C LYS A 2 -41.27 -42.01 -43.45
N SER A 3 -40.27 -41.37 -42.83
CA SER A 3 -39.47 -41.74 -41.64
C SER A 3 -38.57 -42.97 -41.83
N LEU A 4 -37.25 -42.71 -41.81
CA LEU A 4 -36.12 -43.44 -41.23
C LEU A 4 -34.93 -43.65 -42.19
N SER A 5 -33.82 -42.95 -41.92
CA SER A 5 -32.47 -43.43 -42.25
C SER A 5 -31.54 -43.10 -41.09
N ILE A 6 -31.44 -44.09 -40.20
CA ILE A 6 -30.23 -44.55 -39.51
C ILE A 6 -29.27 -43.43 -39.06
N ALA A 7 -29.68 -42.75 -37.99
CA ALA A 7 -28.74 -42.15 -37.05
C ALA A 7 -28.21 -43.27 -36.14
N ALA A 8 -27.00 -43.76 -36.42
CA ALA A 8 -26.05 -44.32 -35.46
C ALA A 8 -24.93 -45.02 -36.26
N LEU A 9 -23.72 -44.47 -36.22
CA LEU A 9 -22.53 -45.17 -35.71
C LEU A 9 -21.32 -44.23 -35.83
N LEU A 10 -20.50 -44.22 -34.78
CA LEU A 10 -19.17 -43.60 -34.68
C LEU A 10 -19.14 -42.12 -34.24
N ALA A 11 -19.67 -41.89 -33.03
CA ALA A 11 -18.94 -41.08 -32.07
C ALA A 11 -17.80 -41.94 -31.50
N LEU A 12 -16.55 -41.65 -31.84
CA LEU A 12 -15.35 -41.96 -31.06
C LEU A 12 -14.14 -41.24 -31.68
N THR A 13 -13.44 -40.48 -30.84
CA THR A 13 -12.17 -39.76 -31.08
C THR A 13 -12.20 -38.63 -32.11
N GLY A 14 -12.67 -37.46 -31.67
CA GLY A 14 -12.60 -36.24 -32.46
C GLY A 14 -13.14 -35.03 -31.70
N VAL A 15 -12.57 -34.74 -30.53
CA VAL A 15 -12.75 -33.44 -29.85
C VAL A 15 -12.00 -32.40 -30.67
N VAL A 16 -12.54 -32.05 -31.83
CA VAL A 16 -12.16 -30.88 -32.62
C VAL A 16 -13.45 -30.17 -32.97
N THR A 17 -14.23 -29.85 -31.95
CA THR A 17 -15.43 -29.01 -32.10
C THR A 17 -15.03 -27.56 -31.82
N ARG A 18 -14.64 -26.89 -32.91
CA ARG A 18 -14.87 -25.47 -33.18
C ARG A 18 -14.38 -24.48 -32.12
N ILE A 19 -13.14 -24.01 -32.30
CA ILE A 19 -12.76 -22.64 -31.93
C ILE A 19 -13.50 -21.70 -32.90
N GLY A 20 -14.81 -21.58 -32.76
CA GLY A 20 -15.53 -20.41 -33.27
C GLY A 20 -15.03 -19.22 -32.46
N ALA A 21 -14.59 -18.16 -33.13
CA ALA A 21 -13.99 -16.97 -32.53
C ALA A 21 -14.61 -16.62 -31.17
N ALA A 22 -13.93 -16.98 -30.09
CA ALA A 22 -14.39 -16.66 -28.74
C ALA A 22 -14.52 -15.15 -28.67
N GLN A 23 -15.76 -14.63 -28.62
CA GLN A 23 -15.97 -13.20 -28.49
C GLN A 23 -15.62 -12.80 -27.06
N ALA A 24 -14.86 -11.72 -26.95
CA ALA A 24 -14.55 -11.13 -25.67
C ALA A 24 -15.86 -10.75 -24.94
N PRO A 25 -16.01 -11.09 -23.65
CA PRO A 25 -17.19 -10.68 -22.89
C PRO A 25 -17.27 -9.15 -22.79
N PRO A 26 -18.46 -8.57 -22.51
CA PRO A 26 -18.65 -7.13 -22.38
C PRO A 26 -17.68 -6.43 -21.41
N SER A 27 -17.12 -7.17 -20.45
CA SER A 27 -16.09 -6.68 -19.53
C SER A 27 -14.84 -6.15 -20.23
N HIS A 28 -14.53 -6.59 -21.46
CA HIS A 28 -13.42 -6.06 -22.26
C HIS A 28 -13.69 -4.66 -22.83
N GLN A 29 -14.95 -4.23 -22.87
CA GLN A 29 -15.34 -2.90 -23.35
C GLN A 29 -15.51 -1.90 -22.20
N ALA A 30 -15.32 -2.33 -20.95
CA ALA A 30 -15.45 -1.47 -19.78
C ALA A 30 -14.23 -0.56 -19.64
N SER A 31 -14.44 0.76 -19.70
CA SER A 31 -13.38 1.77 -19.54
C SER A 31 -12.78 1.81 -18.12
N ASP A 32 -13.48 1.27 -17.13
CA ASP A 32 -13.05 1.18 -15.73
C ASP A 32 -12.60 -0.23 -15.32
N TRP A 33 -12.19 -1.05 -16.29
CA TRP A 33 -11.66 -2.39 -16.09
C TRP A 33 -10.67 -2.47 -14.92
N LEU A 34 -9.69 -1.56 -14.85
CA LEU A 34 -8.66 -1.56 -13.80
C LEU A 34 -9.25 -1.41 -12.38
N LEU A 35 -10.40 -0.76 -12.23
CA LEU A 35 -11.07 -0.57 -10.95
C LEU A 35 -12.01 -1.73 -10.58
N ARG A 36 -12.59 -2.42 -11.57
CA ARG A 36 -13.67 -3.40 -11.34
C ARG A 36 -13.29 -4.86 -11.58
N HIS A 37 -12.26 -5.14 -12.36
CA HIS A 37 -11.91 -6.53 -12.75
C HIS A 37 -11.69 -7.45 -11.55
N GLY A 38 -11.07 -6.95 -10.48
CA GLY A 38 -10.88 -7.74 -9.26
C GLY A 38 -12.20 -8.17 -8.61
N THR A 39 -13.24 -7.32 -8.67
CA THR A 39 -14.57 -7.68 -8.18
C THR A 39 -15.25 -8.68 -9.11
N LEU A 40 -15.13 -8.51 -10.43
CA LEU A 40 -15.65 -9.45 -11.42
C LEU A 40 -15.05 -10.85 -11.23
N VAL A 41 -13.72 -10.95 -11.11
CA VAL A 41 -13.01 -12.22 -10.87
C VAL A 41 -13.40 -12.86 -9.54
N ARG A 42 -13.65 -12.07 -8.49
CA ARG A 42 -14.13 -12.58 -7.19
C ARG A 42 -15.57 -13.09 -7.22
N GLN A 43 -16.41 -12.49 -8.06
CA GLN A 43 -17.80 -12.91 -8.24
C GLN A 43 -17.86 -14.21 -9.04
N ASP A 44 -17.24 -14.22 -10.22
CA ASP A 44 -17.08 -15.41 -11.04
C ASP A 44 -15.89 -15.25 -12.00
N ALA A 45 -14.94 -16.18 -11.90
CA ALA A 45 -13.76 -16.23 -12.77
C ALA A 45 -13.88 -17.28 -13.89
N SER A 46 -14.98 -18.05 -13.94
CA SER A 46 -15.14 -19.20 -14.83
C SER A 46 -14.94 -18.82 -16.31
N GLU A 47 -15.60 -17.76 -16.77
CA GLU A 47 -15.51 -17.24 -18.14
C GLU A 47 -14.10 -16.72 -18.46
N CYS A 48 -13.42 -16.11 -17.49
CA CYS A 48 -12.07 -15.59 -17.66
C CYS A 48 -11.04 -16.73 -17.83
N LYS A 49 -11.22 -17.85 -17.12
CA LYS A 49 -10.30 -19.01 -17.13
C LYS A 49 -10.30 -19.76 -18.46
N VAL A 50 -11.30 -19.56 -19.30
CA VAL A 50 -11.34 -20.15 -20.67
C VAL A 50 -10.22 -19.56 -21.52
N CYS A 51 -10.00 -18.25 -21.40
CA CYS A 51 -9.08 -17.52 -22.28
C CYS A 51 -7.78 -17.16 -21.58
N HIS A 52 -7.80 -16.78 -20.31
CA HIS A 52 -6.63 -16.29 -19.60
C HIS A 52 -5.99 -17.34 -18.71
N THR A 53 -4.68 -17.31 -18.65
CA THR A 53 -3.80 -18.15 -17.82
C THR A 53 -3.27 -17.35 -16.64
N ARG A 54 -2.67 -18.05 -15.67
CA ARG A 54 -2.00 -17.45 -14.52
C ARG A 54 -0.97 -16.40 -14.94
N GLU A 55 -0.21 -16.69 -15.98
CA GLU A 55 0.85 -15.86 -16.58
C GLU A 55 0.29 -14.53 -17.11
N ASN A 56 -0.93 -14.55 -17.63
CA ASN A 56 -1.59 -13.33 -18.10
C ASN A 56 -1.93 -12.39 -16.92
N CYS A 57 -2.39 -12.93 -15.78
CA CYS A 57 -2.71 -12.14 -14.59
C CYS A 57 -1.48 -11.53 -13.92
N VAL A 58 -0.38 -12.29 -13.83
CA VAL A 58 0.86 -11.83 -13.18
C VAL A 58 1.63 -10.80 -14.03
N THR A 59 1.17 -10.49 -15.25
CA THR A 59 1.70 -9.37 -16.04
C THR A 59 1.49 -8.02 -15.33
N CYS A 60 0.40 -7.88 -14.57
CA CYS A 60 0.14 -6.71 -13.72
C CYS A 60 0.29 -7.04 -12.23
N HIS A 61 -0.09 -8.24 -11.80
CA HIS A 61 -0.03 -8.66 -10.39
C HIS A 61 1.33 -9.25 -10.00
N ILE A 62 2.42 -8.61 -10.43
CA ILE A 62 3.80 -9.08 -10.18
C ILE A 62 4.08 -9.17 -8.67
N GLY A 63 3.61 -8.19 -7.89
CA GLY A 63 3.78 -8.16 -6.43
C GLY A 63 2.75 -9.00 -5.65
N SER A 64 1.75 -9.58 -6.32
CA SER A 64 0.68 -10.36 -5.70
C SER A 64 0.22 -11.53 -6.55
N PRO A 65 1.12 -12.44 -6.97
CA PRO A 65 0.80 -13.52 -7.91
C PRO A 65 -0.29 -14.48 -7.42
N GLN A 66 -0.57 -14.50 -6.11
CA GLN A 66 -1.60 -15.30 -5.47
C GLN A 66 -3.00 -15.00 -6.00
N VAL A 67 -3.25 -13.78 -6.52
CA VAL A 67 -4.55 -13.44 -7.14
C VAL A 67 -4.86 -14.30 -8.35
N ALA A 68 -3.84 -14.89 -8.97
CA ALA A 68 -3.94 -15.75 -10.15
C ALA A 68 -3.93 -17.26 -9.81
N ALA A 69 -3.93 -17.63 -8.52
CA ALA A 69 -3.81 -19.01 -8.09
C ALA A 69 -4.92 -19.92 -8.66
N GLY A 70 -6.14 -19.38 -8.78
CA GLY A 70 -7.30 -20.10 -9.33
C GLY A 70 -7.31 -20.25 -10.86
N PHE A 71 -6.36 -19.65 -11.58
CA PHE A 71 -6.23 -19.78 -13.03
C PHE A 71 -5.28 -20.90 -13.41
N PHE A 72 -5.53 -21.50 -14.57
CA PHE A 72 -4.67 -22.53 -15.13
C PHE A 72 -3.31 -21.96 -15.52
N PRO A 73 -2.20 -22.66 -15.24
CA PRO A 73 -0.91 -22.27 -15.79
C PRO A 73 -0.93 -22.45 -17.31
N ALA A 74 -0.21 -21.60 -18.04
CA ALA A 74 -0.12 -21.68 -19.49
C ALA A 74 0.37 -23.06 -19.97
N SER A 75 1.19 -23.73 -19.16
CA SER A 75 1.70 -25.08 -19.44
C SER A 75 0.63 -26.18 -19.42
N SER A 76 -0.55 -25.95 -18.84
CA SER A 76 -1.57 -27.01 -18.77
C SER A 76 -2.38 -27.17 -20.05
N GLY A 77 -2.36 -26.18 -20.95
CA GLY A 77 -3.18 -26.17 -22.17
C GLY A 77 -4.69 -26.12 -21.93
N GLN A 78 -5.14 -25.88 -20.69
CA GLN A 78 -6.56 -25.84 -20.33
C GLN A 78 -7.22 -24.49 -20.63
N ALA A 79 -6.42 -23.44 -20.86
CA ALA A 79 -6.86 -22.12 -21.27
C ALA A 79 -6.15 -21.72 -22.56
N VAL A 80 -6.78 -20.85 -23.35
CA VAL A 80 -6.23 -20.39 -24.64
C VAL A 80 -4.92 -19.61 -24.47
N GLY A 81 -4.70 -18.96 -23.32
CA GLY A 81 -3.51 -18.15 -23.06
C GLY A 81 -3.51 -16.78 -23.71
N MET A 82 -4.71 -16.18 -23.89
CA MET A 82 -4.89 -14.88 -24.52
C MET A 82 -4.14 -13.79 -23.72
N PRO A 83 -3.18 -13.08 -24.36
CA PRO A 83 -2.32 -12.13 -23.68
C PRO A 83 -3.10 -10.91 -23.22
N VAL A 84 -2.85 -10.48 -21.97
CA VAL A 84 -3.28 -9.17 -21.48
C VAL A 84 -2.20 -8.15 -21.86
N ARG A 85 -2.59 -7.11 -22.59
CA ARG A 85 -1.68 -6.03 -23.01
C ARG A 85 -1.95 -4.77 -22.20
N ARG A 86 -0.90 -4.23 -21.58
CA ARG A 86 -0.91 -2.86 -21.03
C ARG A 86 -0.78 -1.89 -22.19
N HIS A 87 -1.72 -0.96 -22.31
CA HIS A 87 -1.61 0.13 -23.25
C HIS A 87 -1.08 1.35 -22.52
N THR A 88 -0.06 1.98 -23.09
CA THR A 88 0.50 3.19 -22.54
C THR A 88 -0.53 4.31 -22.58
N PRO A 89 -0.86 4.97 -21.45
CA PRO A 89 -1.82 6.05 -21.45
C PRO A 89 -1.21 7.32 -22.08
N PRO A 90 -2.04 8.27 -22.55
CA PRO A 90 -1.57 9.52 -23.17
C PRO A 90 -0.61 10.35 -22.30
N SER A 91 -0.61 10.13 -20.99
CA SER A 91 0.34 10.77 -20.06
C SER A 91 1.81 10.42 -20.33
N HIS A 92 2.10 9.43 -21.18
CA HIS A 92 3.46 9.05 -21.58
C HIS A 92 3.85 9.60 -22.95
N ASP A 93 2.95 10.28 -23.65
CA ASP A 93 3.21 10.81 -24.98
C ASP A 93 4.16 12.03 -24.91
N GLY A 94 4.89 12.29 -26.01
CA GLY A 94 5.62 13.55 -26.19
C GLY A 94 7.09 13.59 -25.76
N GLY A 95 7.73 12.45 -25.47
CA GLY A 95 9.19 12.30 -25.42
C GLY A 95 9.93 13.02 -24.28
N ASN A 96 9.24 13.81 -23.46
CA ASN A 96 9.81 14.56 -22.33
C ASN A 96 9.18 14.20 -20.98
N TYR A 97 8.68 12.96 -20.86
CA TYR A 97 8.09 12.42 -19.64
C TYR A 97 8.95 12.73 -18.40
N ARG A 98 10.28 12.53 -18.47
CA ARG A 98 11.21 12.81 -17.36
C ARG A 98 11.11 14.24 -16.82
N ALA A 99 10.85 15.23 -17.67
CA ALA A 99 10.75 16.63 -17.28
C ALA A 99 9.35 17.04 -16.80
N ARG A 100 8.30 16.29 -17.17
CA ARG A 100 6.90 16.71 -16.95
C ARG A 100 6.11 15.82 -15.99
N HIS A 101 6.57 14.60 -15.77
CA HIS A 101 5.84 13.64 -14.92
C HIS A 101 5.81 14.06 -13.47
N ALA A 102 6.73 14.91 -12.98
CA ALA A 102 6.78 15.35 -11.60
C ALA A 102 5.44 15.98 -11.14
N ALA A 103 4.86 16.88 -11.93
CA ALA A 103 3.59 17.51 -11.58
C ALA A 103 2.44 16.48 -11.47
N ALA A 104 2.38 15.52 -12.39
CA ALA A 104 1.38 14.45 -12.37
C ALA A 104 1.62 13.45 -11.24
N ALA A 105 2.89 13.09 -10.97
CA ALA A 105 3.30 12.17 -9.92
C ALA A 105 3.07 12.75 -8.51
N THR A 106 3.18 14.06 -8.33
CA THR A 106 2.80 14.74 -7.08
C THR A 106 1.28 14.81 -6.92
N ALA A 107 0.55 15.15 -7.98
CA ALA A 107 -0.89 15.38 -7.88
C ALA A 107 -1.71 14.07 -7.78
N THR A 108 -1.35 13.06 -8.57
CA THR A 108 -2.15 11.82 -8.71
C THR A 108 -1.28 10.56 -8.87
N PRO A 109 -0.36 10.26 -7.93
CA PRO A 109 0.53 9.09 -8.03
C PRO A 109 -0.23 7.76 -8.13
N GLN A 110 -1.47 7.72 -7.63
CA GLN A 110 -2.35 6.55 -7.69
C GLN A 110 -2.73 6.18 -9.13
N THR A 111 -2.77 7.15 -10.05
CA THR A 111 -3.07 6.89 -11.47
C THR A 111 -1.93 6.10 -12.13
N CYS A 112 -0.69 6.36 -11.73
CA CYS A 112 0.49 5.61 -12.15
C CYS A 112 0.52 4.22 -11.51
N ALA A 113 0.15 4.13 -10.23
CA ALA A 113 0.12 2.88 -9.46
C ALA A 113 -0.86 1.83 -9.99
N ASN A 114 -1.76 2.20 -10.92
CA ASN A 114 -2.63 1.25 -11.61
C ASN A 114 -1.85 0.29 -12.54
N CYS A 115 -0.68 0.71 -13.02
CA CYS A 115 0.15 -0.06 -13.95
C CYS A 115 1.58 -0.28 -13.45
N HIS A 116 2.08 0.66 -12.63
CA HIS A 116 3.43 0.65 -12.10
C HIS A 116 3.44 0.19 -10.64
N ILE A 117 4.44 -0.60 -10.29
CA ILE A 117 4.75 -0.96 -8.91
C ILE A 117 5.92 -0.12 -8.39
N ARG A 118 6.16 -0.16 -7.09
CA ARG A 118 7.21 0.62 -6.43
C ARG A 118 8.59 0.45 -7.08
N SER A 119 8.95 -0.76 -7.51
CA SER A 119 10.24 -0.99 -8.18
C SER A 119 10.40 -0.18 -9.47
N ASP A 120 9.31 -0.02 -10.23
CA ASP A 120 9.35 0.72 -11.51
C ASP A 120 9.68 2.20 -11.27
N CYS A 121 9.18 2.78 -10.18
CA CYS A 121 9.54 4.14 -9.77
C CYS A 121 11.04 4.21 -9.42
N LEU A 122 11.51 3.22 -8.67
CA LEU A 122 12.89 3.16 -8.17
C LEU A 122 13.92 2.88 -9.26
N ASP A 123 13.52 2.37 -10.43
CA ASP A 123 14.43 2.19 -11.57
C ASP A 123 15.08 3.51 -12.00
N CYS A 124 14.34 4.61 -11.91
CA CYS A 124 14.83 5.97 -12.15
C CYS A 124 15.03 6.78 -10.86
N HIS A 125 14.11 6.66 -9.90
CA HIS A 125 14.21 7.29 -8.57
C HIS A 125 15.01 6.38 -7.63
N ARG A 126 16.24 6.07 -8.02
CA ARG A 126 17.10 5.24 -7.18
C ARG A 126 17.39 5.97 -5.87
N PRO A 127 17.27 5.30 -4.72
CA PRO A 127 17.83 5.76 -3.47
C PRO A 127 19.35 5.57 -3.51
N ASP A 128 19.99 6.04 -4.57
CA ASP A 128 21.43 5.97 -4.70
C ASP A 128 22.02 7.12 -3.90
N ALA A 129 22.52 6.77 -2.72
CA ALA A 129 23.26 7.65 -1.84
C ALA A 129 24.51 8.27 -2.51
N ALA A 130 25.00 7.68 -3.61
CA ALA A 130 26.10 8.20 -4.43
C ALA A 130 25.64 9.21 -5.48
N SER A 131 24.35 9.22 -5.83
CA SER A 131 23.86 10.07 -6.91
C SER A 131 23.67 11.50 -6.40
N GLY A 132 24.28 12.49 -7.07
CA GLY A 132 24.09 13.91 -6.78
C GLY A 132 22.71 14.46 -7.16
N SER A 133 21.75 13.58 -7.52
CA SER A 133 20.35 13.96 -7.67
C SER A 133 19.68 13.98 -6.29
N PRO A 134 18.65 14.81 -6.06
CA PRO A 134 17.92 14.82 -4.79
C PRO A 134 17.15 13.49 -4.64
N GLY A 135 17.82 12.48 -4.12
CA GLY A 135 17.23 11.24 -3.64
C GLY A 135 16.83 11.36 -2.18
N TYR A 136 16.76 10.24 -1.48
CA TYR A 136 16.48 10.19 -0.04
C TYR A 136 17.68 10.60 0.84
N HIS A 137 18.84 10.88 0.23
CA HIS A 137 20.08 11.30 0.90
C HIS A 137 20.58 12.63 0.32
N ALA A 138 21.24 13.44 1.15
CA ALA A 138 21.88 14.67 0.72
C ALA A 138 22.98 14.41 -0.31
N ALA A 139 23.23 15.38 -1.19
CA ALA A 139 24.24 15.32 -2.22
C ALA A 139 25.64 15.46 -1.60
N ASP A 140 26.19 14.33 -1.11
CA ASP A 140 27.52 14.11 -0.51
C ASP A 140 27.48 13.01 0.58
N PHE A 141 26.30 12.45 0.89
CA PHE A 141 26.11 11.51 1.99
C PHE A 141 27.18 10.41 2.06
N LEU A 142 27.49 9.73 0.95
CA LEU A 142 28.52 8.66 0.96
C LEU A 142 29.92 9.14 1.33
N SER A 143 30.25 10.39 1.06
CA SER A 143 31.57 10.96 1.36
C SER A 143 31.76 11.27 2.86
N ARG A 144 30.67 11.46 3.61
CA ARG A 144 30.70 11.86 5.01
C ARG A 144 30.21 10.76 5.96
N HIS A 145 29.35 9.88 5.47
CA HIS A 145 28.69 8.85 6.27
C HIS A 145 29.67 7.89 6.95
N ALA A 146 30.73 7.46 6.25
CA ALA A 146 31.72 6.56 6.85
C ALA A 146 32.46 7.21 8.03
N ALA A 147 32.77 8.50 7.94
CA ALA A 147 33.42 9.24 9.02
C ALA A 147 32.48 9.46 10.20
N GLU A 148 31.22 9.82 9.95
CA GLU A 148 30.18 9.99 10.98
C GLU A 148 29.82 8.68 11.69
N ALA A 149 29.75 7.57 10.94
CA ALA A 149 29.53 6.23 11.49
C ALA A 149 30.74 5.77 12.32
N TYR A 150 31.96 6.03 11.85
CA TYR A 150 33.19 5.72 12.58
C TYR A 150 33.31 6.53 13.86
N SER A 151 32.92 7.81 13.85
CA SER A 151 32.90 8.66 15.04
C SER A 151 31.78 8.32 16.03
N ARG A 152 30.85 7.42 15.67
CA ARG A 152 29.67 7.03 16.48
C ARG A 152 28.87 8.24 16.97
N SER A 153 28.88 9.33 16.19
CA SER A 153 28.18 10.57 16.53
C SER A 153 26.66 10.43 16.41
N THR A 154 26.18 9.34 15.82
CA THR A 154 24.77 9.03 15.58
C THR A 154 24.59 7.50 15.54
N SER A 155 23.46 6.98 16.02
CA SER A 155 23.18 5.53 15.96
C SER A 155 22.71 5.13 14.56
N CYS A 156 23.04 3.91 14.13
CA CYS A 156 22.57 3.36 12.85
C CYS A 156 21.03 3.40 12.75
N SER A 157 20.34 3.20 13.88
CA SER A 157 18.88 3.24 14.01
C SER A 157 18.28 4.62 13.76
N ASP A 158 19.05 5.70 13.85
CA ASP A 158 18.52 7.04 13.71
C ASP A 158 18.21 7.36 12.23
N CYS A 159 18.81 6.61 11.30
CA CYS A 159 18.58 6.72 9.85
C CYS A 159 18.13 5.40 9.20
N HIS A 160 18.66 4.25 9.61
CA HIS A 160 18.24 2.91 9.15
C HIS A 160 17.13 2.33 10.02
N SER A 161 16.15 3.17 10.32
CA SER A 161 14.93 2.80 11.00
C SER A 161 13.83 2.74 9.95
N ALA A 162 13.18 1.57 9.81
CA ALA A 162 12.01 1.42 8.94
C ALA A 162 10.96 2.50 9.26
N THR A 163 10.85 2.82 10.54
CA THR A 163 10.03 3.89 11.09
C THR A 163 10.40 5.28 10.56
N ALA A 164 11.69 5.66 10.60
CA ALA A 164 12.17 6.95 10.08
C ALA A 164 11.99 7.07 8.55
N PHE A 165 12.19 5.96 7.84
CA PHE A 165 11.90 5.87 6.42
C PHE A 165 10.41 6.09 6.12
N CYS A 166 9.51 5.41 6.85
CA CYS A 166 8.07 5.56 6.68
C CYS A 166 7.59 6.98 6.97
N ALA A 167 8.04 7.57 8.10
CA ALA A 167 7.67 8.92 8.50
C ALA A 167 8.14 9.99 7.51
N SER A 168 9.41 9.92 7.07
CA SER A 168 9.97 10.88 6.10
C SER A 168 9.29 10.81 4.73
N CYS A 169 9.04 9.60 4.23
CA CYS A 169 8.31 9.39 2.98
C CYS A 169 6.88 9.96 3.07
N HIS A 170 6.14 9.64 4.14
CA HIS A 170 4.78 10.14 4.31
C HIS A 170 4.74 11.66 4.44
N LYS A 171 5.69 12.26 5.17
CA LYS A 171 5.81 13.72 5.26
C LYS A 171 6.06 14.37 3.91
N ASN A 172 7.04 13.88 3.15
CA ASN A 172 7.38 14.44 1.84
C ASN A 172 6.28 14.19 0.78
N ALA A 173 5.49 13.13 0.94
CA ALA A 173 4.35 12.80 0.09
C ALA A 173 3.06 13.53 0.48
N GLY A 174 3.08 14.39 1.51
CA GLY A 174 1.88 15.07 2.02
C GLY A 174 0.86 14.11 2.66
N LEU A 175 1.31 12.93 3.08
CA LEU A 175 0.54 11.90 3.78
C LEU A 175 0.75 11.95 5.30
N ALA A 176 1.66 12.80 5.78
CA ALA A 176 1.72 13.14 7.19
C ALA A 176 0.51 13.98 7.56
N ILE A 177 0.00 13.76 8.77
CA ILE A 177 -1.12 14.54 9.29
C ILE A 177 -0.58 15.90 9.72
N ASP A 178 -0.96 16.96 9.01
CA ASP A 178 -0.76 18.34 9.45
C ASP A 178 -1.94 18.74 10.37
N GLY A 179 -1.82 18.42 11.66
CA GLY A 179 -2.80 18.82 12.68
C GLY A 179 -3.10 17.72 13.71
N PRO A 180 -3.89 18.04 14.75
CA PRO A 180 -4.24 17.09 15.79
C PRO A 180 -5.03 15.91 15.22
N LEU A 181 -4.68 14.69 15.69
CA LEU A 181 -5.30 13.45 15.25
C LEU A 181 -6.83 13.51 15.34
N GLY A 182 -7.49 13.21 14.22
CA GLY A 182 -8.95 13.13 14.14
C GLY A 182 -9.50 11.81 14.72
N ARG A 183 -10.83 11.75 14.91
CA ARG A 183 -11.54 10.57 15.45
C ARG A 183 -11.48 9.29 14.58
N GLY A 184 -10.89 9.38 13.38
CA GLY A 184 -10.65 8.25 12.48
C GLY A 184 -9.15 7.98 12.39
N TYR A 185 -8.72 6.80 12.82
CA TYR A 185 -7.31 6.39 12.83
C TYR A 185 -7.06 5.39 11.71
N HIS A 186 -6.14 5.69 10.79
CA HIS A 186 -5.66 4.89 9.65
C HIS A 186 -6.68 4.28 8.67
N ASP A 187 -7.94 4.06 9.07
CA ASP A 187 -8.97 3.37 8.29
C ASP A 187 -10.29 4.16 8.19
N ALA A 188 -10.28 5.43 8.62
CA ALA A 188 -11.44 6.34 8.67
C ALA A 188 -12.64 5.82 9.49
N LYS A 189 -12.48 4.77 10.30
CA LYS A 189 -13.57 4.26 11.13
C LYS A 189 -13.72 5.09 12.40
N ARG A 190 -14.98 5.39 12.74
CA ARG A 190 -15.36 6.17 13.94
C ARG A 190 -15.12 5.44 15.27
N PHE A 191 -14.65 4.19 15.24
CA PHE A 191 -14.54 3.32 16.40
C PHE A 191 -13.12 3.26 17.01
N PHE A 192 -12.18 4.06 16.51
CA PHE A 192 -10.83 4.13 17.07
C PHE A 192 -10.85 4.33 18.59
N LEU A 193 -11.67 5.28 19.07
CA LEU A 193 -11.80 5.57 20.51
C LEU A 193 -12.20 4.34 21.35
N ALA A 194 -12.98 3.40 20.81
CA ALA A 194 -13.44 2.23 21.55
C ALA A 194 -12.36 1.13 21.71
N GLY A 195 -11.42 1.02 20.78
CA GLY A 195 -10.42 -0.06 20.77
C GLY A 195 -9.00 0.38 21.09
N HIS A 196 -8.65 1.65 20.85
CA HIS A 196 -7.27 2.12 20.89
C HIS A 196 -6.62 2.00 22.27
N GLY A 197 -7.37 2.23 23.36
CA GLY A 197 -6.82 2.14 24.71
C GLY A 197 -6.34 0.73 25.07
N LEU A 198 -7.02 -0.31 24.58
CA LEU A 198 -6.57 -1.70 24.76
C LEU A 198 -5.35 -2.00 23.90
N ALA A 199 -5.36 -1.59 22.63
CA ALA A 199 -4.24 -1.76 21.72
C ALA A 199 -2.97 -1.05 22.20
N ALA A 200 -3.10 0.19 22.70
CA ALA A 200 -2.01 0.98 23.25
C ALA A 200 -1.38 0.32 24.48
N ARG A 201 -2.16 -0.35 25.33
CA ARG A 201 -1.62 -1.13 26.47
C ARG A 201 -0.91 -2.41 26.06
N GLN A 202 -1.25 -2.97 24.90
CA GLN A 202 -0.66 -4.21 24.40
C GLN A 202 0.64 -3.98 23.63
N SER A 203 0.73 -2.90 22.85
CA SER A 203 1.95 -2.56 22.10
C SER A 203 1.97 -1.07 21.75
N LEU A 204 2.32 -0.24 22.73
CA LEU A 204 2.48 1.19 22.51
C LEU A 204 3.60 1.48 21.49
N GLU A 205 4.64 0.64 21.49
CA GLU A 205 5.85 0.72 20.66
C GLU A 205 5.50 0.69 19.16
N SER A 206 4.45 -0.07 18.81
CA SER A 206 3.96 -0.11 17.43
C SER A 206 3.42 1.25 16.96
N CYS A 207 2.85 2.05 17.88
CA CYS A 207 2.23 3.34 17.60
C CYS A 207 3.26 4.47 17.62
N VAL A 208 4.13 4.50 18.63
CA VAL A 208 5.19 5.53 18.78
C VAL A 208 6.33 5.35 17.80
N SER A 209 6.26 4.33 16.95
CA SER A 209 7.06 4.28 15.74
C SER A 209 6.71 5.51 14.87
N CYS A 210 5.44 5.72 14.53
CA CYS A 210 5.04 6.79 13.62
C CYS A 210 4.51 8.05 14.32
N HIS A 211 3.98 7.91 15.55
CA HIS A 211 3.34 9.00 16.29
C HIS A 211 4.24 9.51 17.42
N THR A 212 4.11 10.79 17.74
CA THR A 212 4.87 11.51 18.76
C THR A 212 4.01 11.83 19.98
N GLU A 213 4.64 12.26 21.07
CA GLU A 213 3.94 12.61 22.32
C GLU A 213 2.83 13.65 22.10
N SER A 214 3.05 14.66 21.25
CA SER A 214 2.05 15.69 20.94
C SER A 214 0.76 15.12 20.36
N ASP A 215 0.85 14.00 19.63
CA ASP A 215 -0.31 13.35 19.02
C ASP A 215 -1.20 12.70 20.08
N CYS A 216 -0.59 12.09 21.10
CA CYS A 216 -1.27 11.52 22.25
C CYS A 216 -1.94 12.61 23.11
N LEU A 217 -1.25 13.75 23.27
CA LEU A 217 -1.70 14.87 24.11
C LEU A 217 -2.94 15.58 23.57
N ALA A 218 -3.25 15.44 22.27
CA ALA A 218 -4.50 15.94 21.68
C ALA A 218 -5.74 15.44 22.45
N CYS A 219 -5.68 14.22 22.98
CA CYS A 219 -6.76 13.61 23.74
C CYS A 219 -6.42 13.37 25.22
N HIS A 220 -5.17 13.05 25.54
CA HIS A 220 -4.74 12.63 26.87
C HIS A 220 -4.15 13.73 27.76
N SER A 221 -4.07 14.97 27.28
CA SER A 221 -3.65 16.11 28.09
C SER A 221 -4.77 16.61 29.00
N ALA A 222 -4.43 17.01 30.24
CA ALA A 222 -5.36 17.68 31.13
C ALA A 222 -5.67 19.13 30.69
N ALA A 223 -4.81 19.73 29.85
CA ALA A 223 -5.01 21.04 29.26
C ALA A 223 -5.86 21.01 27.98
N GLY A 224 -6.07 19.82 27.38
CA GLY A 224 -6.82 19.64 26.14
C GLY A 224 -8.34 19.65 26.30
N ALA A 225 -9.05 19.51 25.17
CA ALA A 225 -10.52 19.48 25.12
C ALA A 225 -11.14 18.13 25.53
N GLN A 226 -10.43 17.01 25.30
CA GLN A 226 -10.96 15.65 25.57
C GLN A 226 -10.60 15.12 26.97
N ARG A 227 -9.43 15.48 27.51
CA ARG A 227 -9.00 15.23 28.90
C ARG A 227 -9.09 13.77 29.36
N PHE A 228 -8.82 12.81 28.46
CA PHE A 228 -8.82 11.40 28.84
C PHE A 228 -7.59 11.07 29.66
N SER A 229 -7.78 10.65 30.91
CA SER A 229 -6.65 10.26 31.76
C SER A 229 -5.88 9.07 31.15
N PRO A 230 -4.57 9.20 30.90
CA PRO A 230 -3.72 8.06 30.51
C PRO A 230 -3.38 7.16 31.71
N HIS A 231 -3.64 7.63 32.94
CA HIS A 231 -3.36 6.88 34.16
C HIS A 231 -4.41 5.80 34.41
N GLY A 232 -3.94 4.60 34.76
CA GLY A 232 -4.80 3.51 35.21
C GLY A 232 -5.34 3.73 36.64
N PRO A 233 -6.32 2.92 37.07
CA PRO A 233 -6.98 3.07 38.37
C PRO A 233 -6.00 2.96 39.57
N GLU A 234 -4.92 2.22 39.42
CA GLU A 234 -3.91 2.00 40.47
C GLU A 234 -2.79 3.07 40.50
N PHE A 235 -2.89 4.12 39.69
CA PHE A 235 -1.84 5.13 39.60
C PHE A 235 -1.82 6.04 40.84
N ASN A 236 -0.71 6.01 41.60
CA ASN A 236 -0.50 6.87 42.75
C ASN A 236 0.22 8.17 42.34
N ALA A 237 -0.56 9.20 42.05
CA ALA A 237 -0.04 10.50 41.61
C ALA A 237 0.89 11.16 42.64
N ALA A 238 0.55 11.12 43.94
CA ALA A 238 1.35 11.75 44.99
C ALA A 238 2.77 11.15 45.07
N ARG A 239 2.86 9.82 45.05
CA ARG A 239 4.14 9.10 45.05
C ARG A 239 4.98 9.39 43.81
N MET A 240 4.35 9.50 42.64
CA MET A 240 5.06 9.74 41.38
C MET A 240 5.52 11.20 41.24
N LYS A 241 4.70 12.15 41.70
CA LYS A 241 5.03 13.58 41.73
C LYS A 241 6.22 13.87 42.64
N GLU A 242 6.33 13.19 43.78
CA GLU A 242 7.49 13.32 44.67
C GLU A 242 8.80 12.88 43.98
N ARG A 243 8.73 11.93 43.05
CA ARG A 243 9.91 11.42 42.33
C ARG A 243 10.30 12.28 41.14
N ASN A 244 9.33 12.82 40.40
CA ASN A 244 9.59 13.62 39.22
C ASN A 244 8.41 14.57 38.93
N PRO A 245 8.40 15.76 39.53
CA PRO A 245 7.31 16.73 39.36
C PRO A 245 7.30 17.36 37.96
N ASP A 246 8.45 17.47 37.30
CA ASP A 246 8.56 18.10 35.98
C ASP A 246 7.85 17.30 34.89
N MET A 247 7.90 15.96 34.98
CA MET A 247 7.17 15.07 34.06
C MET A 247 5.66 15.26 34.14
N CYS A 248 5.14 15.70 35.28
CA CYS A 248 3.70 15.96 35.42
C CYS A 248 3.27 17.19 34.61
N ALA A 249 4.15 18.19 34.48
CA ALA A 249 3.86 19.44 33.78
C ALA A 249 3.72 19.26 32.26
N VAL A 250 4.31 18.20 31.69
CA VAL A 250 4.18 17.86 30.25
C VAL A 250 2.71 17.65 29.86
N CYS A 251 1.95 16.93 30.71
CA CYS A 251 0.55 16.61 30.44
C CYS A 251 -0.44 17.56 31.12
N HIS A 252 -0.05 18.13 32.28
CA HIS A 252 -0.92 18.95 33.13
C HIS A 252 -0.65 20.46 33.06
N GLY A 253 0.44 20.89 32.43
CA GLY A 253 0.85 22.30 32.40
C GLY A 253 1.03 22.85 33.82
N ALA A 254 0.53 24.07 34.07
CA ALA A 254 0.54 24.67 35.40
C ALA A 254 -0.46 24.03 36.39
N SER A 255 -1.32 23.13 35.92
CA SER A 255 -2.42 22.53 36.68
C SER A 255 -2.08 21.13 37.19
N VAL A 256 -0.82 20.88 37.55
CA VAL A 256 -0.36 19.61 38.13
C VAL A 256 -1.07 19.39 39.48
N PRO A 257 -1.90 18.33 39.63
CA PRO A 257 -2.54 18.00 40.90
C PRO A 257 -1.52 17.72 42.00
#